data_AF-A0AA42DNJ8-F1
#
_entry.id   AF-A0AA42DNJ8-F1
#
_cell.length_a   1.000
_cell.length_b   1.000
_cell.length_c   1.000
_cell.angle_alpha   90.00
_cell.angle_beta   90.00
_cell.angle_gamma   90.00
#
_symmetry.space_group_name_H-M   'P 1'
#
loop_
_entity.id
_entity.type
_entity.pdbx_description
1 polymer ?
#
loop_
_entity_poly.entity_id
_entity_poly.type
_entity_poly.pdbx_seq_one_letter_code
_entity_poly.pdbx_strand_id
1 'polypeptide(L)'
;MTTIYKIYDLETDEVLYVGSTCKEPLIRFGQHQKDLSNGTHKNKKLQNEYESRNAIGYDVVMRCEETLINRYVLEYIVTSVLRPICNKVFNMSRTKCAYNMRLIDKDLARKLLEVISNVNV
;
A
#
# COMPACT_ATOMS: atom_id res chain seq x y z
N MET A 1 1.47 -16.02 2.09
CA MET A 1 2.12 -15.05 1.18
C MET A 1 1.36 -13.74 1.29
N THR A 2 2.05 -12.66 1.67
CA THR A 2 1.50 -11.30 1.67
C THR A 2 1.65 -10.71 0.27
N THR A 3 0.59 -10.09 -0.24
CA THR A 3 0.61 -9.31 -1.48
C THR A 3 0.35 -7.84 -1.17
N ILE A 4 1.21 -6.97 -1.68
CA ILE A 4 1.00 -5.53 -1.71
C ILE A 4 0.40 -5.15 -3.05
N TYR A 5 -0.62 -4.30 -3.02
CA TYR A 5 -1.35 -3.88 -4.20
C TYR A 5 -1.64 -2.38 -4.18
N LYS A 6 -1.91 -1.84 -5.37
CA LYS A 6 -2.37 -0.47 -5.55
C LYS A 6 -3.77 -0.44 -6.18
N ILE A 7 -4.54 0.59 -5.83
CA ILE A 7 -5.72 1.07 -6.53
C ILE A 7 -5.34 2.41 -7.13
N TYR A 8 -5.63 2.59 -8.41
CA TYR A 8 -5.27 3.78 -9.16
C TYR A 8 -6.44 4.25 -10.02
N ASP A 9 -6.40 5.50 -10.45
CA ASP A 9 -7.33 6.06 -11.42
C ASP A 9 -6.94 5.57 -12.83
N LEU A 10 -7.89 5.02 -13.60
CA LEU A 10 -7.62 4.48 -14.95
C LEU A 10 -7.38 5.57 -16.01
N GLU A 11 -7.84 6.79 -15.78
CA GLU A 11 -7.69 7.91 -16.70
C GLU A 11 -6.39 8.66 -16.45
N THR A 12 -5.99 8.82 -15.19
CA THR A 12 -4.83 9.63 -14.80
C THR A 12 -3.61 8.83 -14.36
N ASP A 13 -3.75 7.51 -14.18
CA ASP A 13 -2.75 6.61 -13.58
C ASP A 13 -2.34 7.00 -12.14
N GLU A 14 -3.06 7.94 -11.52
CA GLU A 14 -2.75 8.44 -10.19
C GLU A 14 -3.03 7.36 -9.13
N VAL A 15 -2.05 7.11 -8.26
CA VAL A 15 -2.20 6.09 -7.22
C VAL A 15 -3.09 6.63 -6.10
N LEU A 16 -4.28 6.05 -5.96
CA LEU A 16 -5.24 6.47 -4.95
C LEU A 16 -4.97 5.78 -3.62
N TYR A 17 -4.70 4.48 -3.63
CA TYR A 17 -4.57 3.69 -2.41
C TYR A 17 -3.58 2.54 -2.56
N VAL A 18 -2.84 2.24 -1.49
CA VAL A 18 -1.99 1.05 -1.37
C VAL A 18 -2.50 0.20 -0.21
N GLY A 19 -2.60 -1.10 -0.40
CA GLY A 19 -3.01 -2.02 0.64
C GLY A 19 -2.21 -3.31 0.64
N SER A 20 -2.37 -4.09 1.70
CA SER A 20 -1.80 -5.42 1.83
C SER A 20 -2.88 -6.47 2.10
N THR A 21 -2.64 -7.70 1.65
CA THR A 21 -3.53 -8.85 1.90
C THR A 21 -2.76 -10.16 1.93
N CYS A 22 -3.19 -11.06 2.81
CA CYS A 22 -2.70 -12.45 2.88
C CYS A 22 -3.60 -13.41 2.07
N LYS A 23 -4.75 -12.91 1.59
CA LYS A 23 -5.69 -13.60 0.71
C LYS A 23 -5.46 -13.19 -0.75
N GLU A 24 -6.14 -13.86 -1.67
CA GLU A 24 -6.13 -13.49 -3.09
C GLU A 24 -6.46 -12.00 -3.29
N PRO A 25 -5.57 -11.24 -3.95
CA PRO A 25 -5.73 -9.79 -4.05
C PRO A 25 -6.96 -9.35 -4.83
N LEU A 26 -7.38 -10.13 -5.83
CA LEU A 26 -8.58 -9.85 -6.62
C LEU A 26 -9.85 -9.91 -5.76
N ILE A 27 -9.93 -10.85 -4.80
CA ILE A 27 -11.04 -10.93 -3.84
C ILE A 27 -11.07 -9.66 -2.98
N ARG A 28 -9.89 -9.19 -2.55
CA ARG A 28 -9.78 -7.97 -1.75
C ARG A 28 -10.21 -6.74 -2.55
N PHE A 29 -9.82 -6.65 -3.83
CA PHE A 29 -10.25 -5.58 -4.71
C PHE A 29 -11.76 -5.60 -4.97
N GLY A 30 -12.36 -6.77 -5.21
CA GLY A 30 -13.81 -6.89 -5.37
C GLY A 30 -14.59 -6.40 -4.14
N GLN A 31 -14.07 -6.65 -2.93
CA GLN A 31 -14.64 -6.09 -1.70
C GLN A 31 -14.53 -4.56 -1.68
N HIS A 32 -13.38 -4.00 -2.06
CA HIS A 32 -13.22 -2.55 -2.18
C HIS A 32 -14.24 -1.95 -3.14
N GLN A 33 -14.37 -2.49 -4.36
CA GLN A 33 -15.33 -2.01 -5.36
C GLN A 33 -16.77 -2.06 -4.82
N LYS A 34 -17.18 -3.17 -4.20
CA LYS A 34 -18.51 -3.31 -3.62
C LYS A 34 -18.79 -2.29 -2.52
N ASP A 35 -17.83 -2.07 -1.62
CA ASP A 35 -18.01 -1.12 -0.52
C ASP A 35 -18.02 0.33 -1.03
N LEU A 36 -17.19 0.64 -2.03
CA LEU A 36 -17.14 1.96 -2.68
C LEU A 36 -18.43 2.28 -3.44
N SER A 37 -18.94 1.32 -4.23
CA SER A 37 -20.19 1.47 -4.97
C SER A 37 -21.40 1.65 -4.06
N ASN A 38 -21.36 1.11 -2.84
CA ASN A 38 -22.42 1.23 -1.85
C ASN A 38 -22.27 2.44 -0.93
N GLY A 39 -21.20 3.24 -1.05
CA GLY A 39 -20.94 4.36 -0.14
C GLY A 39 -20.49 3.94 1.27
N THR A 40 -20.16 2.67 1.49
CA THR A 40 -19.89 2.10 2.82
C THR A 40 -18.40 1.91 3.10
N HIS A 41 -17.51 2.32 2.20
CA HIS A 41 -16.09 2.06 2.34
C HIS A 41 -15.50 2.71 3.61
N LYS A 42 -14.73 1.92 4.36
CA LYS A 42 -14.15 2.33 5.64
C LYS A 42 -13.13 3.46 5.52
N ASN A 43 -12.41 3.55 4.40
CA ASN A 43 -11.50 4.65 4.12
C ASN A 43 -12.32 5.76 3.44
N LYS A 44 -12.71 6.76 4.22
CA LYS A 44 -13.51 7.90 3.75
C LYS A 44 -12.81 8.75 2.70
N LYS A 45 -11.46 8.83 2.73
CA LYS A 45 -10.73 9.55 1.69
C LYS A 45 -10.83 8.82 0.34
N LEU A 46 -10.66 7.50 0.35
CA LEU A 46 -10.86 6.68 -0.86
C LEU A 46 -12.31 6.69 -1.34
N GLN A 47 -13.29 6.72 -0.42
CA GLN A 47 -14.71 6.86 -0.78
C GLN A 47 -14.96 8.17 -1.55
N ASN A 48 -14.48 9.29 -1.01
CA ASN A 48 -14.68 10.60 -1.62
C ASN A 48 -13.96 10.71 -2.97
N GLU A 49 -12.72 10.19 -3.08
CA GLU A 49 -12.02 10.14 -4.37
C GLU A 49 -12.79 9.25 -5.36
N TYR A 50 -13.30 8.09 -4.96
CA TYR A 50 -14.07 7.24 -5.86
C TYR A 50 -15.33 7.94 -6.41
N GLU A 51 -16.01 8.74 -5.60
CA GLU A 51 -17.19 9.50 -6.03
C GLU A 51 -16.88 10.58 -7.07
N SER A 52 -15.65 11.10 -7.10
CA SER A 52 -15.21 12.11 -8.06
C SER A 52 -14.51 11.54 -9.29
N ARG A 53 -14.32 10.22 -9.37
CA ARG A 53 -13.55 9.54 -10.43
C ARG A 53 -14.48 8.67 -11.27
N ASN A 54 -14.20 8.58 -12.57
CA ASN A 54 -15.02 7.78 -13.49
C ASN A 54 -14.76 6.27 -13.35
N ALA A 55 -13.49 5.86 -13.23
CA ALA A 55 -13.11 4.46 -13.16
C ALA A 55 -11.80 4.25 -12.39
N ILE A 56 -11.74 3.16 -11.62
CA ILE A 56 -10.55 2.77 -10.85
C ILE A 56 -10.02 1.40 -11.26
N GLY A 57 -8.70 1.31 -11.31
CA GLY A 57 -7.93 0.12 -11.63
C GLY A 57 -7.27 -0.48 -10.40
N TYR A 58 -6.68 -1.66 -10.60
CA TYR A 58 -6.01 -2.43 -9.56
C TYR A 58 -4.78 -3.13 -10.14
N ASP A 59 -3.65 -3.09 -9.41
CA ASP A 59 -2.46 -3.88 -9.74
C ASP A 59 -1.80 -4.48 -8.51
N VAL A 60 -1.16 -5.64 -8.71
CA VAL A 60 -0.22 -6.21 -7.74
C VAL A 60 1.12 -5.47 -7.87
N VAL A 61 1.59 -4.89 -6.77
CA VAL A 61 2.91 -4.22 -6.71
C VAL A 61 4.00 -5.23 -6.33
N MET A 62 3.72 -6.11 -5.37
CA MET A 62 4.71 -7.04 -4.84
C MET A 62 4.04 -8.25 -4.18
N ARG A 63 4.66 -9.42 -4.29
CA ARG A 63 4.34 -10.62 -3.50
C ARG A 63 5.53 -10.96 -2.61
N CYS A 64 5.29 -11.24 -1.34
CA CYS A 64 6.33 -11.55 -0.36
C CYS A 64 5.86 -12.66 0.60
N GLU A 65 6.78 -13.52 1.02
CA GLU A 65 6.50 -14.47 2.09
C GLU A 65 6.51 -13.76 3.46
N GLU A 66 5.53 -14.09 4.31
CA GLU A 66 5.35 -13.42 5.61
C GLU A 66 6.50 -13.65 6.59
N THR A 67 7.28 -14.71 6.37
CA THR A 67 8.48 -15.05 7.13
C THR A 67 9.64 -14.11 6.85
N LEU A 68 9.66 -13.43 5.69
CA LEU A 68 10.77 -12.59 5.27
C LEU A 68 10.59 -11.13 5.72
N ILE A 69 9.40 -10.55 5.54
CA ILE A 69 9.15 -9.16 5.93
C ILE A 69 7.73 -9.00 6.46
N ASN A 70 7.59 -8.33 7.61
CA ASN A 70 6.30 -7.93 8.14
C ASN A 70 5.52 -7.07 7.11
N ARG A 71 4.31 -7.50 6.75
CA ARG A 71 3.44 -6.82 5.78
C ARG A 71 3.29 -5.31 5.98
N TYR A 72 3.29 -4.84 7.22
CA TYR A 72 3.15 -3.41 7.54
C TYR A 72 4.39 -2.60 7.13
N VAL A 73 5.58 -3.20 7.16
CA VAL A 73 6.83 -2.58 6.71
C VAL A 73 6.81 -2.42 5.19
N LEU A 74 6.40 -3.46 4.48
CA LEU A 74 6.27 -3.42 3.02
C LEU A 74 5.22 -2.40 2.58
N GLU A 75 4.05 -2.42 3.20
CA GLU A 75 2.99 -1.44 2.92
C GLU A 75 3.47 -0.01 3.15
N TYR A 76 4.25 0.23 4.21
CA TYR A 76 4.85 1.54 4.48
C TYR A 76 5.86 1.98 3.42
N ILE A 77 6.78 1.10 3.03
CA ILE A 77 7.77 1.39 1.97
C ILE A 77 7.06 1.76 0.68
N VAL A 78 6.11 0.93 0.24
CA VAL A 78 5.37 1.16 -1.00
C VAL A 78 4.53 2.43 -0.92
N THR A 79 3.87 2.69 0.22
CA THR A 79 3.13 3.95 0.44
C THR A 79 4.07 5.16 0.40
N SER A 80 5.29 5.05 0.90
CA SER A 80 6.27 6.15 0.89
C SER A 80 6.74 6.46 -0.54
N VAL A 81 7.00 5.42 -1.35
CA VAL A 81 7.44 5.53 -2.74
C VAL A 81 6.31 6.04 -3.64
N LEU A 82 5.13 5.41 -3.58
CA LEU A 82 4.01 5.69 -4.49
C LEU A 82 3.17 6.89 -4.07
N ARG A 83 3.29 7.36 -2.81
CA ARG A 83 2.59 8.52 -2.26
C ARG A 83 1.08 8.53 -2.55
N PRO A 84 0.36 7.43 -2.27
CA PRO A 84 -1.04 7.33 -2.61
C PRO A 84 -1.87 8.37 -1.87
N ILE A 85 -2.83 8.98 -2.56
CA ILE A 85 -3.65 10.10 -2.03
C ILE A 85 -4.38 9.67 -0.74
N CYS A 86 -4.95 8.47 -0.73
CA CYS A 86 -5.93 8.02 0.25
C CYS A 86 -5.34 7.28 1.45
N ASN A 87 -4.07 6.88 1.41
CA ASN A 87 -3.45 6.33 2.61
C ASN A 87 -3.17 7.47 3.57
N LYS A 88 -3.47 7.25 4.86
CA LYS A 88 -2.86 8.08 5.89
C LYS A 88 -1.35 7.88 5.75
N VAL A 89 -0.59 8.98 5.71
CA VAL A 89 0.86 8.91 5.88
C VAL A 89 1.08 8.18 7.19
N PHE A 90 1.50 6.92 7.11
CA PHE A 90 1.83 6.17 8.30
C PHE A 90 3.06 6.86 8.88
N ASN A 91 2.88 7.64 9.94
CA ASN A 91 3.99 8.07 10.78
C ASN A 91 4.46 6.85 11.59
N MET A 92 4.97 5.82 10.89
CA MET A 92 5.81 4.83 11.53
C MET A 92 7.10 5.58 11.87
N SER A 93 7.34 5.80 13.16
CA SER A 93 8.57 6.46 13.59
C SER A 93 9.77 5.74 12.97
N ARG A 94 10.79 6.49 12.56
CA ARG A 94 12.04 5.91 12.02
C ARG A 94 12.56 4.78 12.91
N THR A 95 12.42 4.92 14.24
CA THR A 95 12.75 3.89 15.23
C THR A 95 11.94 2.59 15.08
N LYS A 96 10.62 2.68 14.85
CA LYS A 96 9.76 1.51 14.69
C LYS A 96 9.94 0.84 13.32
N CYS A 97 10.20 1.63 12.28
CA CYS A 97 10.63 1.11 10.99
C CYS A 97 11.97 0.38 11.14
N ALA A 98 13.00 1.03 11.67
CA ALA A 98 14.32 0.43 11.90
C ALA A 98 14.26 -0.84 12.79
N TYR A 99 13.42 -0.86 13.83
CA TYR A 99 13.22 -2.04 14.67
C TYR A 99 12.64 -3.21 13.87
N ASN A 100 11.57 -3.00 13.11
CA ASN A 100 11.00 -4.06 12.28
C ASN A 100 11.96 -4.48 11.16
N MET A 101 12.77 -3.55 10.64
CA MET A 101 13.78 -3.83 9.63
C MET A 101 14.93 -4.69 10.17
N ARG A 102 15.27 -4.59 11.47
CA ARG A 102 16.26 -5.46 12.14
C ARG A 102 15.81 -6.90 12.31
N LEU A 103 14.51 -7.16 12.18
CA LEU A 103 13.92 -8.51 12.22
C LEU A 103 13.94 -9.19 10.84
N ILE A 104 14.41 -8.48 9.82
CA ILE A 104 14.60 -8.94 8.45
C ILE A 104 16.09 -9.18 8.24
N ASP A 105 16.44 -10.03 7.26
CA ASP A 105 17.80 -10.11 6.72
C ASP A 105 18.43 -8.71 6.53
N LYS A 106 19.67 -8.54 7.03
CA LYS A 106 20.35 -7.24 7.12
C LYS A 106 20.59 -6.59 5.76
N ASP A 107 20.81 -7.39 4.72
CA ASP A 107 21.05 -6.86 3.37
C ASP A 107 19.75 -6.38 2.74
N LEU A 108 18.65 -7.08 2.96
CA LEU A 108 17.33 -6.65 2.52
C LEU A 108 16.88 -5.38 3.25
N ALA A 109 17.17 -5.28 4.55
CA ALA A 109 16.90 -4.09 5.33
C ALA A 109 17.66 -2.85 4.80
N ARG A 110 18.93 -3.01 4.43
CA ARG A 110 19.76 -1.95 3.88
C ARG A 110 19.25 -1.45 2.52
N LYS A 111 18.95 -2.36 1.60
CA LYS A 111 18.42 -2.02 0.26
C LYS A 111 17.11 -1.25 0.34
N LEU A 112 16.21 -1.66 1.24
CA LEU A 112 14.92 -1.00 1.44
C LEU A 112 15.09 0.40 2.08
N LEU A 113 16.03 0.58 3.01
CA LEU A 113 16.34 1.89 3.56
C LEU A 113 16.95 2.83 2.51
N GLU A 114 17.80 2.33 1.62
CA GLU A 114 18.33 3.10 0.49
C GLU A 114 17.20 3.57 -0.44
N VAL A 115 16.24 2.70 -0.77
CA VAL A 115 15.04 3.07 -1.54
C VAL A 115 14.23 4.14 -0.82
N ILE A 116 13.96 3.99 0.49
CA ILE A 116 13.23 5.01 1.26
C ILE A 116 13.99 6.35 1.28
N SER A 117 15.31 6.35 1.47
CA SER A 117 16.11 7.57 1.54
C SER A 117 16.20 8.33 0.23
N ASN A 118 16.04 7.64 -0.90
CA ASN A 118 16.05 8.24 -2.24
C ASN A 118 14.67 8.76 -2.68
N VAL A 119 13.61 8.48 -1.91
CA VAL A 119 12.29 9.06 -2.12
C VAL A 119 12.26 10.41 -1.39
N ASN A 120 12.67 11.48 -2.09
CA ASN A 120 12.75 12.86 -1.59
C ASN A 120 11.47 13.34 -0.90
N VAL A 121 11.37 13.21 0.42
CA VAL A 121 10.31 13.85 1.24
C VAL A 121 10.42 15.36 1.14
#